data_AF-A0A1Q2D5V8-F1
#
_entry.id   AF-A0A1Q2D5V8-F1
#
_cell.length_a   1.000
_cell.length_b   1.000
_cell.length_c   1.000
_cell.angle_alpha   90.00
_cell.angle_beta   90.00
_cell.angle_gamma   90.00
#
_symmetry.space_group_name_H-M   'P 1'
#
loop_
_entity.id
_entity.type
_entity.pdbx_description
1 polymer ?
#
loop_
_entity_poly.entity_id
_entity_poly.type
_entity_poly.pdbx_seq_one_letter_code
_entity_poly.pdbx_strand_id
1 'polypeptide(L)'
;MTQKMINVKPIKDKEVLNQFASELLKNKHGQRDYTIFVFGIFTGLRISDILNLKVDDVKGKLKTDIVEKKTGKKRTLNLMQLTNQIIKYLNEEHDEESEWLFPSPRDSKKPLATHQYYKIMQKTAESLDLDYIGTHSLRKTFGYTYYKKTKDLSSLMKILNHSSQSVTLRYIGIEEEELQSSLDNFNPFQ
;
A
#
# COMPACT_ATOMS: atom_id res chain seq x y z
N MET A 1 4.67 -18.97 -18.63
CA MET A 1 5.60 -18.01 -17.98
C MET A 1 5.76 -18.44 -16.55
N THR A 2 6.91 -19.02 -16.22
CA THR A 2 7.27 -19.45 -14.87
C THR A 2 7.25 -18.23 -13.95
N GLN A 3 6.42 -18.27 -12.90
CA GLN A 3 6.30 -17.19 -11.95
C GLN A 3 7.63 -17.12 -11.18
N LYS A 4 8.52 -16.16 -11.53
CA LYS A 4 9.74 -15.89 -10.79
C LYS A 4 9.33 -15.69 -9.33
N MET A 5 9.83 -16.51 -8.41
CA MET A 5 9.53 -16.37 -6.98
C MET A 5 10.20 -15.09 -6.48
N ILE A 6 9.44 -14.01 -6.43
CA ILE A 6 9.90 -12.73 -5.90
C ILE A 6 9.82 -12.76 -4.38
N ASN A 7 10.92 -12.47 -3.70
CA ASN A 7 10.91 -12.24 -2.26
C ASN A 7 10.34 -10.84 -1.97
N VAL A 8 9.02 -10.76 -1.81
CA VAL A 8 8.33 -9.48 -1.67
C VAL A 8 8.71 -8.77 -0.37
N LYS A 9 9.36 -7.60 -0.46
CA LYS A 9 9.83 -6.80 0.69
C LYS A 9 9.13 -5.42 0.78
N PRO A 10 9.12 -4.77 1.96
CA PRO A 10 8.76 -3.35 2.06
C PRO A 10 9.79 -2.46 1.33
N ILE A 11 9.34 -1.31 0.87
CA ILE A 11 10.22 -0.19 0.50
C ILE A 11 10.57 0.53 1.80
N LYS A 12 11.78 0.30 2.33
CA LYS A 12 12.22 0.90 3.60
C LYS A 12 12.78 2.31 3.41
N ASP A 13 13.47 2.53 2.30
CA ASP A 13 14.13 3.78 1.99
C ASP A 13 13.14 4.84 1.46
N LYS A 14 13.25 6.06 1.98
CA LYS A 14 12.33 7.16 1.63
C LYS A 14 12.58 7.70 0.23
N GLU A 15 13.83 7.73 -0.23
CA GLU A 15 14.19 8.18 -1.58
C GLU A 15 13.67 7.19 -2.62
N VAL A 16 13.85 5.88 -2.39
CA VAL A 16 13.28 4.83 -3.24
C VAL A 16 11.76 4.92 -3.28
N LEU A 17 11.10 5.20 -2.14
CA LEU A 17 9.64 5.40 -2.10
C LEU A 17 9.20 6.58 -2.97
N ASN A 18 9.91 7.70 -2.90
CA ASN A 18 9.62 8.90 -3.68
C ASN A 18 9.90 8.70 -5.17
N GLN A 19 10.98 8.01 -5.52
CA GLN A 19 11.31 7.64 -6.90
C GLN A 19 10.23 6.73 -7.49
N PHE A 20 9.80 5.70 -6.75
CA PHE A 20 8.74 4.80 -7.17
C PHE A 20 7.42 5.55 -7.42
N ALA A 21 7.04 6.43 -6.50
CA ALA A 21 5.88 7.31 -6.66
C ALA A 21 5.98 8.19 -7.91
N SER A 22 7.14 8.79 -8.14
CA SER A 22 7.40 9.67 -9.28
C SER A 22 7.36 8.91 -10.61
N GLU A 23 7.85 7.68 -10.64
CA GLU A 23 7.85 6.83 -11.83
C GLU A 23 6.44 6.36 -12.19
N LEU A 24 5.60 6.04 -11.20
CA LEU A 24 4.18 5.74 -11.44
C LEU A 24 3.45 6.89 -12.13
N LEU A 25 3.73 8.14 -11.74
CA LEU A 25 3.09 9.33 -12.32
C LEU A 25 3.42 9.54 -13.80
N LYS A 26 4.52 8.95 -14.31
CA LYS A 26 4.90 9.03 -15.74
C LYS A 26 4.11 8.07 -16.63
N ASN A 27 3.38 7.12 -16.04
CA ASN A 27 2.57 6.18 -16.81
C ASN A 27 1.38 6.88 -17.49
N LYS A 28 0.82 6.22 -18.51
CA LYS A 28 -0.41 6.68 -19.19
C LYS A 28 -1.56 6.99 -18.22
N HIS A 29 -1.66 6.23 -17.14
CA HIS A 29 -2.67 6.37 -16.09
C HIS A 29 -2.05 6.80 -14.76
N GLY A 30 -1.20 7.82 -14.83
CA GLY A 30 -0.29 8.19 -13.75
C GLY A 30 -0.99 8.58 -12.45
N GLN A 31 -2.08 9.36 -12.51
CA GLN A 31 -2.82 9.75 -11.30
C GLN A 31 -3.53 8.54 -10.69
N ARG A 32 -4.14 7.67 -11.51
CA ARG A 32 -4.74 6.43 -11.00
C ARG A 32 -3.71 5.56 -10.29
N ASP A 33 -2.59 5.29 -10.96
CA ASP A 33 -1.58 4.36 -10.48
C ASP A 33 -0.90 4.88 -9.21
N TYR A 34 -0.56 6.17 -9.18
CA TYR A 34 -0.06 6.85 -7.98
C TYR A 34 -1.08 6.83 -6.84
N THR A 35 -2.36 7.08 -7.13
CA THR A 35 -3.42 7.08 -6.10
C THR A 35 -3.57 5.69 -5.47
N ILE A 36 -3.58 4.61 -6.26
CA ILE A 36 -3.60 3.24 -5.73
C ILE A 36 -2.38 2.99 -4.84
N PHE A 37 -1.20 3.48 -5.25
CA PHE A 37 0.03 3.37 -4.48
C PHE A 37 -0.09 4.06 -3.11
N VAL A 38 -0.48 5.34 -3.06
CA VAL A 38 -0.63 6.04 -1.78
C VAL A 38 -1.73 5.44 -0.91
N PHE A 39 -2.83 4.94 -1.47
CA PHE A 39 -3.80 4.16 -0.69
C PHE A 39 -3.12 3.00 0.04
N GLY A 40 -2.28 2.23 -0.64
CA GLY A 40 -1.53 1.14 -0.03
C GLY A 40 -0.58 1.61 1.08
N ILE A 41 0.14 2.71 0.85
CA ILE A 41 1.12 3.27 1.80
C ILE A 41 0.47 3.89 3.04
N PHE A 42 -0.71 4.50 2.93
CA PHE A 42 -1.39 5.15 4.06
C PHE A 42 -2.39 4.26 4.80
N THR A 43 -3.00 3.30 4.11
CA THR A 43 -4.03 2.42 4.73
C THR A 43 -3.50 1.04 5.05
N GLY A 44 -2.41 0.59 4.44
CA GLY A 44 -1.95 -0.79 4.58
C GLY A 44 -2.98 -1.82 4.12
N LEU A 45 -3.95 -1.47 3.28
CA LEU A 45 -4.90 -2.44 2.71
C LEU A 45 -4.20 -3.42 1.77
N ARG A 46 -4.83 -4.58 1.53
CA ARG A 46 -4.40 -5.45 0.44
C ARG A 46 -4.79 -4.79 -0.88
N ILE A 47 -3.98 -5.00 -1.91
CA ILE A 47 -4.25 -4.41 -3.22
C ILE A 47 -5.64 -4.77 -3.75
N SER A 48 -6.10 -6.00 -3.53
CA SER A 48 -7.44 -6.43 -3.92
C SER A 48 -8.54 -5.64 -3.22
N ASP A 49 -8.36 -5.28 -1.95
CA ASP A 49 -9.35 -4.48 -1.21
C ASP A 49 -9.36 -3.03 -1.75
N ILE A 50 -8.19 -2.45 -2.04
CA ILE A 50 -8.06 -1.11 -2.62
C ILE A 50 -8.75 -1.01 -3.98
N LEU A 51 -8.48 -1.95 -4.88
CA LEU A 51 -9.03 -1.94 -6.24
C LEU A 51 -10.56 -2.15 -6.26
N ASN A 52 -11.15 -2.63 -5.18
CA ASN A 52 -12.60 -2.82 -5.05
C ASN A 52 -13.31 -1.71 -4.27
N LEU A 53 -12.64 -0.60 -3.97
CA LEU A 53 -13.30 0.59 -3.44
C LEU A 53 -14.19 1.24 -4.50
N LYS A 54 -15.35 1.71 -4.08
CA LYS A 54 -16.23 2.56 -4.88
C LYS A 54 -15.96 4.03 -4.61
N VAL A 55 -16.36 4.90 -5.53
CA VAL A 55 -16.25 6.36 -5.36
C VAL A 55 -16.96 6.80 -4.09
N ASP A 56 -18.17 6.29 -3.87
CA ASP A 56 -18.99 6.60 -2.68
C ASP A 56 -18.38 6.14 -1.37
N ASP A 57 -17.45 5.17 -1.39
CA ASP A 57 -16.75 4.76 -0.17
C ASP A 57 -15.81 5.84 0.34
N VAL A 58 -15.33 6.75 -0.51
CA VAL A 58 -14.22 7.67 -0.19
C VAL A 58 -14.50 9.15 -0.48
N LYS A 59 -15.35 9.46 -1.46
CA LYS A 59 -15.57 10.84 -1.93
C LYS A 59 -16.14 11.71 -0.79
N GLY A 60 -15.45 12.80 -0.48
CA GLY A 60 -15.85 13.74 0.58
C GLY A 60 -15.74 13.19 2.01
N LYS A 61 -15.11 12.03 2.22
CA LYS A 61 -15.02 11.37 3.53
C LYS A 61 -13.63 11.49 4.12
N LEU A 62 -13.56 11.78 5.43
CA LEU A 62 -12.31 11.73 6.21
C LEU A 62 -12.06 10.36 6.84
N LYS A 63 -13.11 9.58 7.04
CA LYS A 63 -13.07 8.19 7.49
C LYS A 63 -14.14 7.39 6.76
N THR A 64 -13.91 6.10 6.57
CA THR A 64 -14.88 5.20 5.98
C THR A 64 -14.73 3.79 6.53
N ASP A 65 -15.84 3.07 6.66
CA ASP A 65 -15.82 1.68 7.08
C ASP A 65 -15.86 0.77 5.85
N ILE A 66 -14.94 -0.19 5.80
CA ILE A 66 -14.92 -1.22 4.76
C ILE A 66 -15.00 -2.61 5.38
N VAL A 67 -15.40 -3.59 4.57
CA VAL A 67 -15.26 -5.01 4.89
C VAL A 67 -14.12 -5.57 4.03
N GLU A 68 -13.03 -6.01 4.66
CA GLU A 68 -11.92 -6.64 3.92
C GLU A 68 -12.40 -7.94 3.28
N LYS A 69 -12.25 -8.09 1.96
CA LYS A 69 -12.80 -9.26 1.23
C LYS A 69 -12.21 -10.58 1.71
N LYS A 70 -10.92 -10.60 2.02
CA LYS A 70 -10.21 -11.84 2.41
C LYS A 70 -10.59 -12.32 3.81
N THR A 71 -10.82 -11.40 4.74
CA THR A 71 -11.00 -11.72 6.16
C THR A 71 -12.44 -11.61 6.62
N GLY A 72 -13.30 -10.90 5.87
CA GLY A 72 -14.67 -10.56 6.27
C GLY A 72 -14.74 -9.58 7.44
N LYS A 73 -13.60 -9.03 7.88
CA LYS A 73 -13.54 -8.14 9.05
C LYS A 73 -13.84 -6.70 8.65
N LYS A 74 -14.65 -6.02 9.47
CA LYS A 74 -14.87 -4.58 9.37
C LYS A 74 -13.62 -3.83 9.79
N ARG A 75 -13.28 -2.76 9.07
CA ARG A 75 -12.18 -1.88 9.37
C ARG A 75 -12.52 -0.44 9.00
N THR A 76 -12.30 0.48 9.94
CA THR A 76 -12.37 1.91 9.67
C THR A 76 -11.04 2.39 9.07
N LEU A 77 -11.10 3.01 7.90
CA LEU A 77 -9.97 3.67 7.25
C LEU A 77 -9.93 5.14 7.65
N ASN A 78 -8.72 5.66 7.86
CA ASN A 78 -8.48 7.09 7.96
C ASN A 78 -8.04 7.61 6.58
N LEU A 79 -8.87 8.48 5.99
CA LEU A 79 -8.66 9.03 4.65
C LEU A 79 -8.08 10.45 4.68
N MET A 80 -7.83 11.03 5.87
CA MET A 80 -7.39 12.42 6.01
C MET A 80 -6.14 12.75 5.18
N GLN A 81 -5.18 11.84 5.11
CA GLN A 81 -3.94 12.03 4.32
C GLN A 81 -4.14 11.71 2.83
N LEU A 82 -5.27 11.13 2.45
CA LEU A 82 -5.60 10.76 1.07
C LEU A 82 -6.56 11.75 0.42
N THR A 83 -7.28 12.58 1.18
CA THR A 83 -8.35 13.45 0.69
C THR A 83 -7.92 14.29 -0.51
N ASN A 84 -6.79 14.99 -0.43
CA ASN A 84 -6.32 15.83 -1.52
C ASN A 84 -5.96 15.03 -2.77
N GLN A 85 -5.34 13.86 -2.61
CA GLN A 85 -4.99 13.01 -3.74
C GLN A 85 -6.22 12.35 -4.37
N ILE A 86 -7.21 11.94 -3.56
CA ILE A 86 -8.49 11.43 -4.06
C ILE A 86 -9.16 12.50 -4.92
N ILE A 87 -9.29 13.73 -4.42
CA ILE A 87 -9.91 14.83 -5.16
C ILE A 87 -9.15 15.10 -6.47
N LYS A 88 -7.82 15.17 -6.41
CA LYS A 88 -6.98 15.40 -7.59
C LYS A 88 -7.22 14.33 -8.66
N TYR A 89 -7.15 13.06 -8.29
CA TYR A 89 -7.37 11.96 -9.22
C TYR A 89 -8.80 11.94 -9.78
N LEU A 90 -9.82 12.16 -8.94
CA LEU A 90 -11.21 12.22 -9.39
C LEU A 90 -11.46 13.34 -10.41
N ASN A 91 -10.75 14.46 -10.30
CA ASN A 91 -10.91 15.59 -11.22
C ASN A 91 -10.07 15.47 -12.50
N GLU A 92 -8.88 14.85 -12.43
CA GLU A 92 -7.90 14.86 -13.54
C GLU A 92 -7.99 13.63 -14.46
N GLU A 93 -8.35 12.44 -13.94
CA GLU A 93 -8.21 11.18 -14.70
C GLU A 93 -9.34 10.16 -14.50
N HIS A 94 -10.25 10.37 -13.55
CA HIS A 94 -11.32 9.41 -13.27
C HIS A 94 -12.44 9.45 -14.33
N ASP A 95 -13.09 8.31 -14.54
CA ASP A 95 -14.28 8.17 -15.39
C ASP A 95 -15.53 8.39 -14.53
N GLU A 96 -16.17 9.55 -14.68
CA GLU A 96 -17.32 9.98 -13.87
C GLU A 96 -18.52 9.01 -13.94
N GLU A 97 -18.63 8.23 -15.02
CA GLU A 97 -19.70 7.24 -15.20
C GLU A 97 -19.44 5.93 -14.43
N SER A 98 -18.25 5.77 -13.84
CA SER A 98 -17.90 4.59 -13.07
C SER A 98 -18.22 4.72 -11.57
N GLU A 99 -18.88 3.71 -11.03
CA GLU A 99 -19.02 3.55 -9.56
C GLU A 99 -17.70 3.16 -8.88
N TRP A 100 -16.76 2.55 -9.61
CA TRP A 100 -15.50 2.07 -9.05
C TRP A 100 -14.52 3.23 -8.91
N LEU A 101 -13.83 3.30 -7.77
CA LEU A 101 -12.79 4.30 -7.57
C LEU A 101 -11.65 4.11 -8.57
N PHE A 102 -11.31 2.85 -8.89
CA PHE A 102 -10.27 2.51 -9.84
C PHE A 102 -10.84 1.62 -10.95
N PRO A 103 -11.50 2.20 -11.97
CA PRO A 103 -12.11 1.42 -13.05
C PRO A 103 -11.06 0.76 -13.95
N SER A 104 -11.45 -0.35 -14.56
CA SER A 104 -10.69 -0.99 -15.64
C SER A 104 -10.73 -0.11 -16.89
N PRO A 105 -9.57 0.20 -17.53
CA PRO A 105 -9.54 0.97 -18.79
C PRO A 105 -10.29 0.34 -19.96
N ARG A 106 -10.64 -0.95 -19.87
CA ARG A 106 -11.38 -1.68 -20.91
C ARG A 106 -12.89 -1.70 -20.68
N ASP A 107 -13.31 -1.55 -19.43
CA ASP A 107 -14.70 -1.73 -19.00
C ASP A 107 -14.88 -0.98 -17.68
N SER A 108 -15.40 0.25 -17.75
CA SER A 108 -15.56 1.12 -16.58
C SER A 108 -16.58 0.62 -15.57
N LYS A 109 -17.38 -0.40 -15.93
CA LYS A 109 -18.31 -1.08 -15.01
C LYS A 109 -17.61 -2.11 -14.12
N LYS A 110 -16.30 -2.30 -14.30
CA LYS A 110 -15.49 -3.24 -13.50
C LYS A 110 -14.30 -2.53 -12.87
N PRO A 111 -13.83 -3.01 -11.69
CA PRO A 111 -12.61 -2.51 -11.11
C PRO A 111 -11.39 -2.95 -11.92
N LEU A 112 -10.29 -2.20 -11.80
CA LEU A 112 -8.99 -2.59 -12.31
C LEU A 112 -8.59 -3.96 -11.72
N ALA A 113 -8.14 -4.87 -12.57
CA ALA A 113 -7.81 -6.20 -12.10
C ALA A 113 -6.46 -6.20 -11.36
N THR A 114 -6.36 -6.97 -10.26
CA THR A 114 -5.13 -7.10 -9.46
C THR A 114 -3.90 -7.45 -10.28
N HIS A 115 -4.03 -8.34 -11.27
CA HIS A 115 -2.92 -8.74 -12.12
C HIS A 115 -2.45 -7.60 -13.05
N GLN A 116 -3.33 -6.67 -13.42
CA GLN A 116 -2.96 -5.49 -14.21
C GLN A 116 -2.15 -4.53 -13.36
N TYR A 117 -2.61 -4.22 -12.14
CA TYR A 117 -1.84 -3.36 -11.24
C TYR A 117 -0.51 -3.99 -10.82
N TYR A 118 -0.47 -5.31 -10.62
CA TYR A 118 0.79 -6.03 -10.41
C TYR A 118 1.79 -5.80 -11.56
N LYS A 119 1.36 -5.88 -12.83
CA LYS A 119 2.23 -5.61 -13.98
C LYS A 119 2.74 -4.16 -13.99
N ILE A 120 1.90 -3.20 -13.60
CA ILE A 120 2.30 -1.79 -13.46
C ILE A 120 3.40 -1.65 -12.40
N MET A 121 3.19 -2.26 -11.23
CA MET A 121 4.19 -2.27 -10.15
C MET A 121 5.49 -2.95 -10.59
N GLN A 122 5.43 -4.08 -11.30
CA GLN A 122 6.62 -4.77 -11.79
C GLN A 122 7.39 -3.92 -12.80
N LYS A 123 6.71 -3.34 -13.78
CA LYS A 123 7.36 -2.48 -14.78
C LYS A 123 8.06 -1.28 -14.12
N THR A 124 7.41 -0.67 -13.14
CA THR A 124 7.97 0.46 -12.37
C THR A 124 9.16 0.01 -11.51
N ALA A 125 9.09 -1.20 -10.95
CA ALA A 125 10.19 -1.78 -10.19
C ALA A 125 11.40 -2.08 -11.08
N GLU A 126 11.17 -2.66 -12.26
CA GLU A 126 12.20 -2.96 -13.25
C GLU A 126 12.93 -1.70 -13.73
N SER A 127 12.22 -0.58 -13.93
CA SER A 127 12.85 0.70 -14.32
C SER A 127 13.69 1.36 -13.22
N LEU A 128 13.57 0.88 -11.98
CA LEU A 128 14.31 1.36 -10.81
C LEU A 128 15.26 0.27 -10.25
N ASP A 129 15.50 -0.80 -11.02
CA ASP A 129 16.33 -1.94 -10.62
C ASP A 129 15.91 -2.60 -9.28
N LEU A 130 14.60 -2.58 -8.98
CA LEU A 130 14.02 -3.21 -7.79
C LEU A 130 13.47 -4.60 -8.11
N ASP A 131 14.02 -5.64 -7.49
CA ASP A 131 13.64 -7.04 -7.74
C ASP A 131 12.69 -7.65 -6.70
N TYR A 132 12.29 -6.88 -5.69
CA TYR A 132 11.54 -7.34 -4.51
C TYR A 132 10.11 -6.76 -4.41
N ILE A 133 9.66 -6.02 -5.43
CA ILE A 133 8.34 -5.39 -5.42
C ILE A 133 7.27 -6.42 -5.78
N GLY A 134 6.13 -6.38 -5.10
CA GLY A 134 4.98 -7.24 -5.39
C GLY A 134 3.68 -6.75 -4.77
N THR A 135 2.62 -7.54 -4.88
CA THR A 135 1.25 -7.17 -4.45
C THR A 135 1.11 -6.82 -2.97
N HIS A 136 2.07 -7.27 -2.14
CA HIS A 136 2.12 -6.99 -0.72
C HIS A 136 3.11 -5.89 -0.33
N SER A 137 3.96 -5.39 -1.24
CA SER A 137 5.00 -4.41 -0.89
C SER A 137 4.42 -3.17 -0.22
N LEU A 138 3.32 -2.62 -0.75
CA LEU A 138 2.71 -1.40 -0.18
C LEU A 138 2.22 -1.61 1.26
N ARG A 139 1.54 -2.73 1.51
CA ARG A 139 1.07 -3.11 2.85
C ARG A 139 2.23 -3.36 3.81
N LYS A 140 3.31 -3.98 3.34
CA LYS A 140 4.54 -4.17 4.11
C LYS A 140 5.20 -2.83 4.42
N THR A 141 5.29 -1.92 3.45
CA THR A 141 5.84 -0.57 3.63
C THR A 141 5.06 0.23 4.67
N PHE A 142 3.72 0.20 4.61
CA PHE A 142 2.88 0.79 5.66
C PHE A 142 3.25 0.23 7.03
N GLY A 143 3.31 -1.11 7.15
CA GLY A 143 3.58 -1.75 8.44
C GLY A 143 4.98 -1.46 8.98
N TYR A 144 6.00 -1.49 8.12
CA TYR A 144 7.36 -1.10 8.46
C TYR A 144 7.40 0.35 8.96
N THR A 145 6.86 1.28 8.18
CA THR A 145 6.87 2.72 8.49
C THR A 145 6.11 3.03 9.78
N TYR A 146 4.93 2.42 9.97
CA TYR A 146 4.14 2.57 11.19
C TYR A 146 4.95 2.10 12.41
N TYR A 147 5.47 0.87 12.37
CA TYR A 147 6.23 0.31 13.49
C TYR A 147 7.49 1.11 13.81
N LYS A 148 8.25 1.57 12.80
CA LYS A 148 9.44 2.38 13.04
C LYS A 148 9.13 3.71 13.71
N LYS A 149 7.97 4.32 13.41
CA LYS A 149 7.54 5.59 14.01
C LYS A 149 6.92 5.45 15.39
N THR A 150 6.08 4.43 15.61
CA THR A 150 5.28 4.32 16.84
C THR A 150 5.83 3.33 17.84
N LYS A 151 6.60 2.34 17.37
CA LYS A 151 7.01 1.14 18.12
C LYS A 151 5.84 0.33 18.69
N ASP A 152 4.60 0.63 18.27
CA ASP A 152 3.39 -0.04 18.74
C ASP A 152 3.04 -1.24 17.85
N LEU A 153 3.59 -2.39 18.20
CA LEU A 153 3.34 -3.65 17.49
C LEU A 153 1.90 -4.16 17.70
N SER A 154 1.29 -3.89 18.87
CA SER A 154 -0.04 -4.38 19.22
C SER A 154 -1.12 -3.73 18.34
N SER A 155 -1.07 -2.40 18.21
CA SER A 155 -1.96 -1.67 17.29
C SER A 155 -1.69 -2.07 15.85
N LEU A 156 -0.43 -2.23 15.45
CA LEU A 156 -0.09 -2.66 14.09
C LEU A 156 -0.66 -4.04 13.75
N MET A 157 -0.59 -5.00 14.68
CA MET A 157 -1.19 -6.33 14.50
C MET A 157 -2.70 -6.26 14.25
N LYS A 158 -3.41 -5.42 15.03
CA LYS A 158 -4.85 -5.21 14.84
C LYS A 158 -5.13 -4.57 13.48
N ILE A 159 -4.36 -3.55 13.10
CA ILE A 159 -4.47 -2.87 11.81
C ILE A 159 -4.25 -3.84 10.64
N LEU A 160 -3.24 -4.71 10.74
CA LEU A 160 -2.89 -5.68 9.69
C LEU A 160 -3.67 -7.00 9.79
N ASN A 161 -4.56 -7.16 10.78
CA ASN A 161 -5.28 -8.40 11.04
C ASN A 161 -4.36 -9.63 11.16
N HIS A 162 -3.20 -9.48 11.82
CA HIS A 162 -2.26 -10.58 12.05
C HIS A 162 -2.46 -11.22 13.42
N SER A 163 -2.28 -12.54 13.49
CA SER A 163 -2.52 -13.33 14.70
C SER A 163 -1.36 -13.33 15.69
N SER A 164 -0.13 -13.03 15.26
CA SER A 164 1.04 -13.01 16.15
C SER A 164 2.01 -11.87 15.85
N GLN A 165 2.79 -11.53 16.87
CA GLN A 165 3.87 -10.55 16.81
C GLN A 165 4.97 -11.01 15.85
N SER A 166 5.40 -12.27 15.97
CA SER A 166 6.43 -12.86 15.11
C SER A 166 6.05 -12.84 13.63
N VAL A 167 4.79 -13.16 13.30
CA VAL A 167 4.26 -13.05 11.93
C VAL A 167 4.33 -11.60 11.46
N THR A 168 3.99 -10.65 12.32
CA THR A 168 3.98 -9.22 11.94
C THR A 168 5.39 -8.69 11.71
N LEU A 169 6.33 -8.93 12.62
CA LEU A 169 7.73 -8.49 12.49
C LEU A 169 8.38 -9.07 11.23
N ARG A 170 8.21 -10.37 10.99
CA ARG A 170 8.68 -11.04 9.77
C ARG A 170 8.03 -10.46 8.52
N TYR A 171 6.72 -10.20 8.57
CA TYR A 171 5.98 -9.66 7.43
C TYR A 171 6.51 -8.28 7.00
N ILE A 172 6.80 -7.41 7.97
CA ILE A 172 7.31 -6.04 7.73
C ILE A 172 8.84 -5.99 7.59
N GLY A 173 9.53 -7.13 7.61
CA GLY A 173 10.98 -7.21 7.39
C GLY A 173 11.81 -6.57 8.50
N ILE A 174 11.35 -6.62 9.75
CA ILE A 174 12.21 -6.34 10.91
C ILE A 174 13.00 -7.62 11.16
N GLU A 175 14.30 -7.56 10.88
CA GLU A 175 15.26 -8.66 11.00
C GLU A 175 16.09 -8.50 12.28
N GLU A 176 16.74 -9.58 12.73
CA GLU A 176 17.59 -9.58 13.94
C GLU A 176 18.69 -8.51 13.91
N GLU A 177 19.18 -8.17 12.73
CA GLU A 177 20.22 -7.14 12.53
C GLU A 177 19.77 -5.73 12.96
N GLU A 178 18.49 -5.39 12.71
CA GLU A 178 17.92 -4.12 13.22
C GLU A 178 17.76 -4.15 14.75
N LEU A 179 17.55 -5.33 15.35
CA LEU A 179 17.47 -5.48 16.79
C LEU A 179 18.86 -5.32 17.42
N GLN A 180 19.89 -5.94 16.85
CA GLN A 180 21.26 -5.81 17.36
C GLN A 180 21.77 -4.37 17.28
N SER A 181 21.53 -3.69 16.15
CA SER A 181 21.86 -2.26 16.01
C SER A 181 21.18 -1.38 17.07
N SER A 182 20.00 -1.79 17.57
CA SER A 182 19.31 -1.07 18.65
C SER A 182 19.95 -1.29 20.02
N LEU A 183 20.57 -2.46 20.25
CA LEU A 183 21.30 -2.77 21.48
C LEU A 183 22.66 -2.06 21.52
N ASP A 184 23.32 -1.89 20.38
CA ASP A 184 24.60 -1.18 20.29
C ASP A 184 24.51 0.28 20.77
N ASN A 185 23.33 0.89 20.60
CA ASN A 185 23.05 2.26 21.02
C ASN A 185 22.30 2.34 22.36
N PHE A 186 22.02 1.20 23.00
CA PHE A 186 21.32 1.16 24.28
C PHE A 186 22.32 1.31 25.43
N ASN A 187 22.39 2.51 25.99
CA ASN A 187 23.13 2.77 27.22
C ASN A 187 22.17 3.24 28.31
N PRO A 188 21.91 2.42 29.35
CA PRO A 188 20.99 2.80 30.42
C PRO A 188 21.57 3.82 31.41
N PHE A 189 22.82 4.25 31.23
CA PHE A 189 23.53 5.21 32.09
C PHE A 189 23.96 6.50 31.37
N GLN A 190 23.56 6.67 30.11
CA GLN A 190 23.66 7.96 29.39
C GLN A 190 22.41 8.81 29.61
#